data_AF-A0A914YTD5-F1
#
_entry.id   AF-A0A914YTD5-F1
#
_cell.length_a   1.000
_cell.length_b   1.000
_cell.length_c   1.000
_cell.angle_alpha   90.00
_cell.angle_beta   90.00
_cell.angle_gamma   90.00
#
_symmetry.space_group_name_H-M   'P 1'
#
loop_
_entity.id
_entity.type
_entity.pdbx_description
1 polymer ?
#
loop_
_entity_poly.entity_id
_entity_poly.type
_entity_poly.pdbx_seq_one_letter_code
_entity_poly.pdbx_strand_id
1 'polypeptide(L)'
;MYWRCWLDSSCSATIITDLNYELKNRGQTHTYDPNPLEVEKRRLLFNIQRRAADTVESTAHIVTSIRSNAAEPILIALPSHEALAQKIQRQRRKERGVILDNTIDFEIPPHLKVYERTNDQFVR
;
A
#
# COMPACT_ATOMS: atom_id res chain seq x y z
N MET A 1 0.45 10.01 -21.74
CA MET A 1 0.93 9.31 -20.54
C MET A 1 1.67 8.04 -20.94
N TYR A 2 2.73 7.70 -20.23
CA TYR A 2 3.52 6.48 -20.46
C TYR A 2 3.17 5.43 -19.41
N TRP A 3 2.88 4.21 -19.85
CA TRP A 3 2.51 3.09 -19.00
C TRP A 3 3.44 1.92 -19.25
N ARG A 4 3.84 1.26 -18.16
CA ARG A 4 4.60 0.01 -18.19
C ARG A 4 3.76 -1.10 -17.56
N CYS A 5 3.90 -2.29 -18.11
CA CYS A 5 3.42 -3.51 -17.48
C CYS A 5 3.90 -3.60 -16.02
N TRP A 6 2.97 -3.88 -15.10
CA TRP A 6 3.26 -4.02 -13.67
C TRP A 6 3.22 -5.48 -13.19
N LEU A 7 2.69 -6.41 -14.00
CA LEU A 7 2.36 -7.76 -13.57
C LEU A 7 3.60 -8.60 -13.26
N ASP A 8 4.60 -8.51 -14.13
CA ASP A 8 5.87 -9.22 -14.04
C ASP A 8 7.00 -8.19 -14.12
N SER A 9 7.93 -8.24 -13.17
CA SER A 9 9.08 -7.34 -13.12
C SER A 9 10.03 -7.54 -14.31
N SER A 10 10.04 -8.74 -14.89
CA SER A 10 10.81 -9.06 -16.09
C SER A 10 10.17 -8.53 -17.37
N CYS A 11 8.89 -8.15 -17.32
CA CYS A 11 8.17 -7.65 -18.47
C CYS A 11 8.47 -6.17 -18.73
N SER A 12 8.85 -5.89 -19.97
CA SER A 12 9.20 -4.57 -20.49
C SER A 12 8.12 -4.00 -21.42
N ALA A 13 6.94 -4.63 -21.47
CA ALA A 13 5.83 -4.17 -22.28
C ALA A 13 5.35 -2.78 -21.84
N THR A 14 5.12 -1.91 -22.82
CA THR A 14 4.82 -0.50 -22.60
C THR A 14 3.77 0.01 -23.57
N ILE A 15 2.96 0.96 -23.13
CA ILE A 15 1.99 1.66 -23.99
C ILE A 15 2.03 3.16 -23.69
N ILE A 16 1.77 3.96 -24.72
CA ILE A 16 1.62 5.41 -24.60
C ILE A 16 0.18 5.73 -24.93
N THR A 17 -0.49 6.41 -24.00
CA THR A 17 -1.84 6.96 -24.22
C THR A 17 -1.79 8.48 -24.32
N ASP A 18 -2.82 9.11 -24.85
CA ASP A 18 -3.02 10.56 -24.67
C ASP A 18 -3.71 10.88 -23.33
N LEU A 19 -4.15 12.13 -23.20
CA LEU A 19 -4.89 12.64 -22.04
C LEU A 19 -6.32 12.08 -21.94
N ASN A 20 -6.86 11.55 -23.04
CA ASN A 20 -8.18 10.91 -23.10
C ASN A 20 -8.07 9.38 -22.91
N TYR A 21 -6.90 8.88 -22.51
CA TYR A 21 -6.59 7.46 -22.38
C TYR A 21 -6.71 6.66 -23.69
N GLU A 22 -6.70 7.32 -24.85
CA GLU A 22 -6.66 6.63 -26.14
C GLU A 22 -5.23 6.15 -26.42
N LEU A 23 -5.12 4.95 -26.97
CA LEU A 23 -3.84 4.36 -27.31
C LEU A 23 -3.19 5.12 -28.48
N LYS A 24 -2.05 5.76 -28.23
CA LYS A 24 -1.23 6.42 -29.26
C LYS A 24 -0.14 5.52 -29.81
N ASN A 25 0.50 4.72 -28.95
CA ASN A 25 1.57 3.82 -29.36
C ASN A 25 1.66 2.59 -28.45
N ARG A 26 2.09 1.46 -29.02
CA ARG A 26 2.51 0.26 -28.28
C ARG A 26 4.01 0.09 -28.46
N GLY A 27 4.73 -0.05 -27.35
CA GLY A 27 6.13 -0.42 -27.35
C GLY A 27 6.27 -1.94 -27.46
N GLN A 28 7.09 -2.51 -26.59
CA GLN A 28 7.32 -3.95 -26.54
C GLN A 28 6.04 -4.72 -26.16
N THR A 29 5.92 -5.94 -26.68
CA THR A 29 4.83 -6.86 -26.35
C THR A 29 5.10 -7.61 -25.05
N HIS A 30 4.05 -8.18 -24.47
CA HIS A 30 4.19 -9.01 -23.28
C HIS A 30 4.96 -10.31 -23.59
N THR A 31 5.73 -10.78 -22.62
CA THR A 31 6.49 -12.04 -22.66
C THR A 31 5.71 -13.21 -22.07
N TYR A 32 4.45 -12.97 -21.70
CA TYR A 32 3.58 -13.91 -21.01
C TYR A 32 2.14 -13.73 -21.49
N ASP A 33 1.31 -14.73 -21.24
CA ASP A 33 -0.10 -14.70 -21.63
C ASP A 33 -0.96 -13.86 -20.67
N PRO A 34 -2.01 -13.19 -21.18
CA PRO A 34 -2.94 -12.45 -20.33
C PRO A 34 -3.47 -13.31 -19.19
N ASN A 35 -3.35 -12.82 -17.95
CA ASN A 35 -3.89 -13.47 -16.76
C ASN A 35 -5.06 -12.64 -16.19
N PRO A 36 -6.29 -12.85 -16.68
CA PRO A 36 -7.45 -12.08 -16.24
C PRO A 36 -7.75 -12.27 -14.75
N LEU A 37 -7.47 -13.47 -14.21
CA LEU A 37 -7.70 -13.80 -12.81
C LEU A 37 -6.85 -12.91 -11.87
N GLU A 38 -5.56 -12.73 -12.19
CA GLU A 38 -4.69 -11.88 -11.38
C GLU A 38 -5.08 -10.39 -11.51
N VAL A 39 -5.53 -9.95 -12.69
CA VAL A 39 -6.06 -8.58 -12.87
C VAL A 39 -7.29 -8.34 -11.99
N GLU A 40 -8.26 -9.27 -11.99
CA GLU A 40 -9.46 -9.15 -11.17
C GLU A 40 -9.16 -9.23 -9.68
N LYS A 41 -8.32 -10.16 -9.26
CA LYS A 41 -7.84 -10.26 -7.88
C LYS A 41 -7.21 -8.94 -7.41
N ARG A 42 -6.37 -8.32 -8.23
CA ARG A 42 -5.75 -7.02 -7.91
C ARG A 42 -6.77 -5.89 -7.84
N ARG A 43 -7.75 -5.88 -8.75
CA ARG A 43 -8.89 -4.95 -8.70
C ARG A 43 -9.66 -5.07 -7.38
N LEU A 44 -9.93 -6.30 -6.92
CA LEU A 44 -10.58 -6.51 -5.62
C LEU A 44 -9.72 -6.04 -4.45
N LEU A 45 -8.42 -6.36 -4.44
CA LEU A 45 -7.52 -5.89 -3.39
C LEU A 45 -7.43 -4.36 -3.34
N PHE A 46 -7.39 -3.70 -4.49
CA PHE A 46 -7.43 -2.25 -4.58
C PHE A 46 -8.74 -1.69 -4.00
N ASN A 47 -9.88 -2.30 -4.33
CA ASN A 47 -11.18 -1.89 -3.77
C ASN A 47 -11.25 -2.09 -2.24
N ILE A 48 -10.68 -3.19 -1.71
CA ILE A 48 -10.56 -3.41 -0.26
C ILE A 48 -9.79 -2.26 0.38
N GLN A 49 -8.63 -1.92 -0.17
CA GLN A 49 -7.76 -0.88 0.39
C GLN A 49 -8.39 0.50 0.28
N ARG A 50 -9.01 0.83 -0.85
CA ARG A 50 -9.76 2.08 -1.03
C ARG A 50 -10.90 2.19 -0.01
N ARG A 51 -11.75 1.17 0.08
CA ARG A 51 -12.85 1.13 1.06
C ARG A 51 -12.35 1.20 2.51
N ALA A 52 -11.21 0.56 2.80
CA ALA A 52 -10.58 0.61 4.12
C ALA A 52 -10.08 2.01 4.50
N ALA A 53 -9.67 2.82 3.52
CA ALA A 53 -9.27 4.21 3.69
C ALA A 53 -10.49 5.12 3.87
N ASP A 54 -11.52 4.95 3.03
CA ASP A 54 -12.66 5.86 2.94
C ASP A 54 -13.73 5.61 4.01
N THR A 55 -13.79 4.40 4.60
CA THR A 55 -14.91 3.97 5.46
C THR A 55 -14.49 3.44 6.83
N VAL A 56 -15.38 3.64 7.81
CA VAL A 56 -15.21 3.21 9.22
C VAL A 56 -15.73 1.80 9.51
N GLU A 57 -16.18 1.07 8.48
CA GLU A 57 -16.81 -0.25 8.60
C GLU A 57 -15.90 -1.28 9.31
N SER A 58 -16.49 -2.34 9.85
CA SER A 58 -15.67 -3.42 10.43
C SER A 58 -14.86 -4.14 9.34
N THR A 59 -13.66 -4.59 9.71
CA THR A 59 -12.79 -5.38 8.80
C THR A 59 -13.51 -6.62 8.28
N ALA A 60 -14.24 -7.30 9.17
CA ALA A 60 -15.04 -8.48 8.82
C ALA A 60 -16.12 -8.14 7.79
N HIS A 61 -16.81 -7.01 7.94
CA HIS A 61 -17.84 -6.60 6.98
C HIS A 61 -17.25 -6.35 5.58
N ILE A 62 -16.14 -5.63 5.48
CA ILE A 62 -15.46 -5.37 4.21
C ILE A 62 -15.05 -6.68 3.53
N VAL A 63 -14.47 -7.62 4.28
CA VAL A 63 -14.01 -8.90 3.72
C VAL A 63 -15.19 -9.77 3.28
N THR A 64 -16.22 -9.91 4.11
CA THR A 64 -17.42 -10.70 3.77
C THR A 64 -18.14 -10.12 2.55
N SER A 65 -18.33 -8.81 2.50
CA SER A 65 -18.99 -8.12 1.38
C SER A 65 -18.26 -8.32 0.05
N ILE A 66 -16.94 -8.44 0.07
CA ILE A 66 -16.16 -8.65 -1.15
C ILE A 66 -16.12 -10.12 -1.55
N ARG A 67 -16.07 -11.03 -0.56
CA ARG A 67 -16.17 -12.47 -0.82
C ARG A 67 -17.55 -12.88 -1.34
N SER A 68 -18.62 -12.25 -0.89
CA SER A 68 -19.97 -12.56 -1.37
C SER A 68 -20.22 -12.14 -2.82
N ASN A 69 -19.43 -11.20 -3.35
CA ASN A 69 -19.60 -10.63 -4.68
C ASN A 69 -18.54 -11.09 -5.70
N ALA A 70 -17.54 -11.87 -5.27
CA ALA A 70 -16.47 -12.35 -6.13
C ALA A 70 -16.81 -13.72 -6.73
N ALA A 71 -16.39 -13.95 -7.97
CA ALA A 71 -16.54 -15.26 -8.62
C ALA A 71 -15.67 -16.32 -7.92
N GLU A 72 -16.13 -17.57 -7.92
CA GLU A 72 -15.44 -18.69 -7.25
C GLU A 72 -13.95 -18.84 -7.60
N PRO A 73 -13.53 -18.73 -8.88
CA PRO A 73 -12.11 -18.84 -9.22
C PRO A 73 -11.25 -17.77 -8.53
N ILE A 74 -11.81 -16.57 -8.35
CA ILE A 74 -11.14 -15.45 -7.71
C ILE A 74 -11.06 -15.68 -6.19
N LEU A 75 -12.10 -16.26 -5.59
CA LEU A 75 -12.12 -16.59 -4.15
C LEU A 75 -10.98 -17.52 -3.76
N ILE A 76 -10.64 -18.48 -4.63
CA ILE A 76 -9.52 -19.40 -4.44
C ILE A 76 -8.18 -18.67 -4.55
N ALA A 77 -8.06 -17.73 -5.48
CA ALA A 77 -6.84 -16.95 -5.71
C ALA A 77 -6.62 -15.82 -4.68
N LEU A 78 -7.65 -15.43 -3.94
CA LEU A 78 -7.59 -14.38 -2.94
C LEU A 78 -6.78 -14.82 -1.71
N PRO A 79 -6.08 -13.89 -1.05
CA PRO A 79 -5.44 -14.17 0.23
C PRO A 79 -6.43 -14.68 1.30
N SER A 80 -5.89 -15.34 2.32
CA SER A 80 -6.66 -15.77 3.48
C SER A 80 -7.39 -14.60 4.14
N HIS A 81 -8.47 -14.91 4.85
CA HIS A 81 -9.26 -13.92 5.56
C HIS A 81 -8.40 -13.05 6.50
N GLU A 82 -7.47 -13.67 7.22
CA GLU A 82 -6.53 -13.00 8.11
C GLU A 82 -5.58 -12.06 7.36
N ALA A 83 -5.04 -12.49 6.22
CA ALA A 83 -4.17 -11.66 5.40
C ALA A 83 -4.90 -10.43 4.86
N LEU A 84 -6.17 -10.56 4.49
CA LEU A 84 -7.02 -9.44 4.08
C LEU A 84 -7.29 -8.49 5.25
N ALA A 85 -7.60 -9.01 6.43
CA ALA A 85 -7.80 -8.19 7.63
C ALA A 85 -6.54 -7.40 7.99
N GLN A 86 -5.36 -8.01 7.92
CA GLN A 86 -4.08 -7.32 8.13
C GLN A 86 -3.84 -6.21 7.09
N LYS A 87 -4.15 -6.45 5.81
CA LYS A 87 -4.06 -5.43 4.75
C LYS A 87 -4.96 -4.23 5.05
N ILE A 88 -6.20 -4.46 5.48
CA ILE A 88 -7.15 -3.41 5.88
C ILE A 88 -6.59 -2.60 7.05
N GLN A 89 -6.11 -3.27 8.10
CA GLN A 89 -5.54 -2.61 9.27
C GLN A 89 -4.31 -1.78 8.91
N ARG A 90 -3.41 -2.30 8.08
CA ARG A 90 -2.22 -1.57 7.60
C ARG A 90 -2.63 -0.33 6.81
N GLN A 91 -3.62 -0.44 5.92
CA GLN A 91 -4.11 0.70 5.17
C GLN A 91 -4.68 1.78 6.09
N ARG A 92 -5.49 1.40 7.08
CA ARG A 92 -6.04 2.35 8.08
C ARG A 92 -4.96 3.02 8.90
N ARG A 93 -3.92 2.29 9.31
CA ARG A 93 -2.76 2.86 10.03
C ARG A 93 -2.01 3.87 9.17
N LYS A 94 -1.87 3.60 7.87
CA LYS A 94 -1.24 4.52 6.92
C LYS A 94 -2.02 5.83 6.83
N GLU A 95 -3.34 5.77 6.68
CA GLU A 95 -4.19 6.97 6.55
C GLU A 95 -4.32 7.76 7.85
N ARG A 96 -4.33 7.09 9.01
CA ARG A 96 -4.34 7.78 10.32
C ARG A 96 -3.04 8.54 10.59
N GLY A 97 -1.99 8.30 9.82
CA GLY A 97 -0.63 8.70 10.16
C GLY A 97 -0.15 7.97 11.42
N VAL A 98 1.16 7.83 11.56
CA VAL A 98 1.70 7.62 12.90
C VAL A 98 1.48 8.97 13.60
N ILE A 99 0.45 9.07 14.44
CA ILE A 99 0.48 10.07 15.51
C ILE A 99 1.59 9.58 16.42
N LEU A 100 2.83 9.98 16.10
CA LEU A 100 3.88 9.98 17.08
C LEU A 100 3.43 11.01 18.11
N ASP A 101 2.90 10.52 19.23
CA ASP A 101 2.75 11.31 20.44
C ASP A 101 4.16 11.60 20.96
N ASN A 102 4.90 12.46 20.23
CA ASN A 102 6.28 12.84 20.51
C ASN A 102 6.36 13.83 21.67
N THR A 103 5.28 13.99 22.43
CA THR A 103 5.23 14.68 23.73
C THR A 103 5.43 13.70 24.89
N ILE A 104 6.25 12.66 24.69
CA ILE A 104 7.01 12.11 25.82
C ILE A 104 8.25 12.99 25.88
N ASP A 105 8.27 13.91 26.85
CA ASP A 105 9.48 14.65 27.22
C ASP A 105 10.59 13.64 27.49
N PHE A 106 11.47 13.44 26.50
CA PHE A 106 12.68 12.66 26.69
C PHE A 106 13.62 13.49 27.56
N GLU A 107 13.46 13.39 28.88
CA GLU A 107 14.48 13.84 29.81
C GLU A 107 15.71 12.96 29.61
N ILE A 108 16.73 13.51 28.95
CA ILE A 108 18.05 12.86 28.85
C ILE A 108 18.56 12.66 30.29
N PRO A 109 18.79 11.41 30.74
CA PRO A 109 19.31 11.15 32.06
C PRO A 109 20.59 11.96 32.32
N PRO A 110 20.78 12.52 33.52
CA PRO A 110 21.88 13.45 33.79
C PRO A 110 23.27 12.90 33.44
N HIS A 111 23.48 11.59 33.61
CA HIS A 111 24.74 10.92 33.29
C HIS A 111 25.02 10.77 31.78
N LEU A 112 24.03 11.04 30.91
CA LEU A 112 24.17 11.08 29.46
C LEU A 112 24.23 12.52 28.91
N LYS A 113 24.06 13.54 29.77
CA LYS A 113 24.27 14.95 29.39
C LYS A 113 25.76 15.24 29.40
N VAL A 114 26.44 14.98 28.28
CA VAL A 114 27.91 15.05 28.25
C VAL A 114 28.44 16.48 28.10
N TYR A 115 27.63 17.46 27.68
CA TYR A 115 28.11 18.84 27.53
C TYR A 115 27.00 19.87 27.77
N GLU A 116 27.13 20.68 28.81
CA GLU A 116 26.52 22.02 28.82
C GLU A 116 27.47 22.96 28.10
N ARG A 117 27.00 23.59 27.04
CA ARG A 117 27.78 24.61 26.32
C ARG A 117 27.70 25.91 27.10
N THR A 118 28.42 25.99 28.21
CA THR A 118 28.78 27.28 28.80
C THR A 118 29.81 27.91 27.87
N ASN A 119 29.54 29.12 27.39
CA ASN A 119 30.53 29.89 26.65
C ASN A 119 31.82 29.92 27.49
N ASP A 120 32.91 29.42 26.88
CA ASP A 120 34.30 29.49 27.34
C ASP A 120 34.79 28.61 28.52
N GLN A 121 34.58 27.29 28.49
CA GLN A 121 35.64 26.29 28.78
C GLN A 121 35.08 24.87 28.93
N PHE A 122 35.77 23.89 28.32
CA PHE A 122 35.54 22.47 28.58
C PHE A 122 36.30 22.07 29.85
N VAL A 123 35.59 21.64 30.89
CA VAL A 123 36.17 20.94 32.05
C VAL A 123 35.52 19.57 32.14
N ARG A 124 36.36 18.54 32.34
CA ARG A 124 35.99 17.12 32.41
C ARG A 124 35.11 16.78 33.60
#